data_AF-A0A1A8ERB3-F1
#
_entry.id   AF-A0A1A8ERB3-F1
#
_cell.length_a   1.000
_cell.length_b   1.000
_cell.length_c   1.000
_cell.angle_alpha   90.00
_cell.angle_beta   90.00
_cell.angle_gamma   90.00
#
_symmetry.space_group_name_H-M   'P 1'
#
loop_
_entity.id
_entity.type
_entity.pdbx_description
1 polymer ?
#
loop_
_entity_poly.entity_id
_entity_poly.type
_entity_poly.pdbx_seq_one_letter_code
_entity_poly.pdbx_strand_id
1 'polypeptide(L)'
;DKELLKKLENATVTFCSAARLPQAEGRDVCPLPPWQHQQVRTRKRGTEYQPKNIKRKRTHGWIKRLSTRGGIEVILRRMLKGRKSLCH
;
A
#
# COMPACT_ATOMS: atom_id res chain seq x y z
N ASP A 1 -7.26 -14.03 -60.61
CA ASP A 1 -6.42 -13.02 -59.92
C ASP A 1 -5.02 -13.54 -59.65
N LYS A 2 -4.08 -13.21 -60.54
CA LYS A 2 -2.67 -13.65 -60.49
C LYS A 2 -1.77 -12.70 -59.67
N GLU A 3 -2.35 -11.98 -58.71
CA GLU A 3 -1.64 -11.02 -57.86
C GLU A 3 -1.33 -11.53 -56.44
N LEU A 4 -1.91 -12.66 -56.02
CA LEU A 4 -1.69 -13.20 -54.67
C LEU A 4 -0.61 -14.29 -54.59
N LEU A 5 -0.10 -14.76 -55.73
CA LEU A 5 0.97 -15.76 -55.81
C LEU A 5 2.35 -15.16 -56.14
N LYS A 6 2.53 -13.85 -55.91
CA LYS A 6 3.82 -13.16 -56.07
C LYS A 6 4.33 -12.50 -54.77
N LYS A 7 3.68 -12.75 -53.63
CA LYS A 7 4.06 -12.21 -52.31
C LYS A 7 4.66 -13.26 -51.37
N LEU A 8 5.01 -14.45 -51.87
CA LEU A 8 5.60 -15.53 -51.08
C LEU A 8 6.88 -16.12 -51.71
N GLU A 9 7.66 -15.32 -52.45
CA GLU A 9 8.93 -15.79 -53.06
C GLU A 9 10.06 -14.77 -52.93
N ASN A 10 10.17 -14.13 -51.77
CA ASN A 10 11.32 -13.31 -51.42
C ASN A 10 11.67 -13.53 -49.95
N ALA A 11 11.95 -14.80 -49.65
CA ALA A 11 12.71 -15.25 -48.49
C ALA A 11 14.06 -15.80 -48.99
N THR A 12 14.90 -14.92 -49.53
CA THR A 12 16.30 -15.24 -49.81
C THR A 12 17.15 -14.83 -48.62
N VAL A 13 17.61 -15.86 -47.94
CA VAL A 13 18.63 -15.96 -46.90
C VAL A 13 19.83 -15.04 -47.17
N THR A 14 19.97 -13.98 -46.37
CA THR A 14 21.23 -13.26 -46.23
C THR A 14 22.04 -13.92 -45.14
N PHE A 15 23.00 -14.74 -45.57
CA PHE A 15 24.04 -15.33 -44.75
C PHE A 15 25.07 -14.24 -44.43
N CYS A 16 25.08 -13.73 -43.19
CA CYS A 16 26.13 -12.82 -42.74
C CYS A 16 27.06 -13.55 -41.77
N SER A 17 28.28 -13.75 -42.26
CA SER A 17 29.41 -14.40 -41.63
C SER A 17 29.93 -13.63 -40.41
N ALA A 18 30.19 -14.40 -39.34
CA ALA A 18 31.25 -14.22 -38.35
C ALA A 18 31.42 -12.84 -37.67
N ALA A 19 30.99 -12.75 -36.41
CA ALA A 19 31.74 -12.02 -35.39
C ALA A 19 31.77 -12.84 -34.10
N ARG A 20 32.99 -13.25 -33.75
CA ARG A 20 33.39 -14.02 -32.57
C ARG A 20 33.08 -13.19 -31.31
N LEU A 21 32.36 -13.78 -30.35
CA LEU A 21 32.13 -13.19 -29.03
C LEU A 21 33.48 -12.94 -28.32
N PRO A 22 33.79 -11.72 -27.85
CA PRO A 22 34.89 -11.53 -26.92
C PRO A 22 34.49 -12.07 -25.55
N GLN A 23 35.44 -12.78 -24.95
CA GLN A 23 35.29 -13.42 -23.67
C GLN A 23 35.10 -12.42 -22.52
N ALA A 24 34.48 -12.92 -21.47
CA ALA A 24 34.27 -12.28 -20.19
C ALA A 24 35.59 -11.80 -19.58
N GLU A 25 35.63 -10.56 -19.12
CA GLU A 25 36.58 -10.08 -18.11
C GLU A 25 35.81 -9.28 -17.06
N GLY A 26 36.12 -9.56 -15.80
CA GLY A 26 35.28 -9.36 -14.63
C GLY A 26 34.80 -7.93 -14.40
N ARG A 27 33.50 -7.80 -14.12
CA ARG A 27 33.03 -6.82 -13.16
C ARG A 27 33.04 -7.52 -11.81
N ASP A 28 34.00 -7.19 -10.97
CA ASP A 28 33.90 -7.38 -9.53
C ASP A 28 32.69 -6.60 -9.02
N VAL A 29 31.51 -7.21 -9.13
CA VAL A 29 30.37 -6.79 -8.34
C VAL A 29 30.69 -7.28 -6.94
N CYS A 30 31.36 -6.44 -6.13
CA CYS A 30 31.35 -6.60 -4.69
C CYS A 30 29.87 -6.74 -4.30
N PRO A 31 29.41 -7.90 -3.80
CA PRO A 31 28.05 -8.04 -3.35
C PRO A 31 27.92 -7.08 -2.18
N LEU A 32 27.20 -5.96 -2.37
CA LEU A 32 26.88 -5.06 -1.28
C LEU A 32 26.25 -5.95 -0.19
N PRO A 33 26.80 -5.92 1.03
CA PRO A 33 26.39 -6.86 2.05
C PRO A 33 24.89 -6.69 2.35
N PRO A 34 24.19 -7.78 2.72
CA PRO A 34 22.73 -7.81 2.84
C PRO A 34 22.16 -6.86 3.92
N TRP A 35 23.00 -6.19 4.70
CA TRP A 35 22.63 -5.14 5.64
C TRP A 35 22.53 -3.74 5.04
N GLN A 36 22.83 -3.56 3.74
CA GLN A 36 22.73 -2.26 3.04
C GLN A 36 21.29 -1.89 2.62
N HIS A 37 20.27 -2.66 3.01
CA HIS A 37 18.87 -2.35 2.70
C HIS A 37 18.34 -1.26 3.64
N GLN A 38 18.38 0.00 3.21
CA GLN A 38 17.86 1.11 3.99
C GLN A 38 16.32 1.05 4.02
N GLN A 39 15.75 0.60 5.14
CA GLN A 39 14.31 0.53 5.32
C GLN A 39 13.67 1.92 5.15
N VAL A 40 12.79 2.07 4.16
CA VAL A 40 11.99 3.30 3.98
C VAL A 40 11.01 3.40 5.15
N ARG A 41 11.28 4.27 6.12
CA ARG A 41 10.34 4.56 7.20
C ARG A 41 9.14 5.31 6.61
N THR A 42 7.94 4.75 6.74
CA THR A 42 6.70 5.45 6.40
C THR A 42 6.56 6.74 7.23
N ARG A 43 5.78 7.71 6.73
CA ARG A 43 5.47 8.94 7.48
C ARG A 43 5.08 8.61 8.93
N LYS A 44 5.59 9.42 9.86
CA LYS A 44 5.28 9.33 11.29
C LYS A 44 3.78 9.52 11.52
N ARG A 45 3.12 8.50 12.07
CA ARG A 45 1.78 8.58 12.64
C ARG A 45 1.85 9.32 14.00
N GLY A 46 0.82 10.07 14.38
CA GLY A 46 0.82 10.84 15.63
C GLY A 46 -0.05 12.10 15.65
N THR A 47 -0.69 12.47 14.54
CA THR A 47 -1.60 13.63 14.47
C THR A 47 -3.08 13.22 14.42
N GLU A 48 -3.41 11.98 14.78
CA GLU A 48 -4.75 11.40 14.64
C GLU A 48 -5.78 12.13 15.52
N TYR A 49 -5.39 12.46 16.75
CA TYR A 49 -6.24 13.23 17.65
C TYR A 49 -5.96 14.73 17.53
N GLN A 50 -6.87 15.43 16.84
CA GLN A 50 -6.94 16.89 16.88
C GLN A 50 -8.10 17.31 17.79
N PRO A 51 -7.83 17.93 18.96
CA PRO A 51 -8.84 18.21 19.96
C PRO A 51 -9.81 19.26 19.47
N LYS A 52 -11.09 18.92 19.49
CA LYS A 52 -12.19 19.81 19.10
C LYS A 52 -13.45 19.43 19.86
N ASN A 53 -13.89 20.33 20.74
CA ASN A 53 -14.97 20.03 21.69
C ASN A 53 -16.30 19.72 20.98
N ILE A 54 -16.61 20.43 19.90
CA ILE A 54 -17.85 20.21 19.13
C ILE A 54 -17.92 18.78 18.60
N LYS A 55 -16.87 18.28 17.94
CA LYS A 55 -16.90 16.89 17.42
C LYS A 55 -16.90 15.88 18.58
N ARG A 56 -16.15 16.13 19.66
CA ARG A 56 -16.12 15.25 20.84
C ARG A 56 -17.52 15.06 21.44
N LYS A 57 -18.26 16.15 21.68
CA LYS A 57 -19.61 16.09 22.30
C LYS A 57 -20.67 15.55 21.34
N ARG A 58 -20.58 15.84 20.03
CA ARG A 58 -21.48 15.26 19.01
C ARG A 58 -21.31 13.74 18.87
N THR A 59 -20.07 13.26 18.87
CA THR A 59 -19.80 11.82 18.65
C THR A 59 -19.94 11.01 19.93
N HIS A 60 -19.54 11.54 21.08
CA HIS A 60 -19.41 10.75 22.32
C HIS A 60 -20.19 11.30 23.53
N GLY A 61 -20.98 12.36 23.34
CA GLY A 61 -21.81 12.94 24.40
C GLY A 61 -23.02 12.09 24.76
N TRP A 62 -23.67 12.48 25.86
CA TRP A 62 -24.82 11.80 26.46
C TRP A 62 -25.97 11.58 25.47
N ILE A 63 -26.41 12.65 24.80
CA ILE A 63 -27.53 12.63 23.86
C ILE A 63 -27.31 11.59 22.75
N LYS A 64 -26.08 11.50 22.22
CA LYS A 64 -25.74 10.54 21.16
C LYS A 64 -25.77 9.09 21.63
N ARG A 65 -25.48 8.85 22.91
CA ARG A 65 -25.58 7.51 23.51
C ARG A 65 -27.04 7.12 23.71
N LEU A 66 -27.88 8.03 24.17
CA LEU A 66 -29.32 7.77 24.34
C LEU A 66 -30.07 7.59 23.02
N SER A 67 -29.59 8.17 21.91
CA SER A 67 -30.28 8.07 20.63
C SER A 67 -30.27 6.68 19.99
N THR A 68 -29.49 5.73 20.52
CA THR A 68 -29.36 4.37 19.95
C THR A 68 -29.43 3.32 21.04
N ARG A 69 -30.03 2.16 20.75
CA ARG A 69 -30.12 1.04 21.70
C ARG A 69 -28.74 0.59 22.21
N GLY A 70 -27.78 0.40 21.30
CA GLY A 70 -26.41 0.04 21.67
C GLY A 70 -25.68 1.12 22.49
N GLY A 71 -26.03 2.40 22.30
CA GLY A 71 -25.48 3.48 23.13
C GLY A 71 -26.01 3.46 24.57
N ILE A 72 -27.30 3.12 24.75
CA ILE A 72 -27.91 2.92 26.08
C ILE A 72 -27.23 1.74 26.80
N GLU A 73 -27.02 0.62 26.11
CA GLU A 73 -26.32 -0.55 26.67
C GLU A 73 -24.88 -0.22 27.11
N VAL A 74 -24.18 0.66 26.39
CA VAL A 74 -22.85 1.15 26.82
C VAL A 74 -22.94 1.91 28.14
N ILE A 75 -23.97 2.74 28.33
CA ILE A 75 -24.18 3.47 29.59
C ILE A 75 -24.46 2.49 30.72
N LEU A 76 -25.38 1.53 30.53
CA LEU A 76 -25.73 0.53 31.54
C LEU A 76 -24.50 -0.29 31.98
N ARG A 77 -23.68 -0.75 31.03
CA ARG A 77 -22.41 -1.44 31.33
C ARG A 77 -21.42 -0.56 32.09
N ARG A 78 -21.38 0.75 31.79
CA ARG A 78 -20.52 1.71 32.50
C ARG A 78 -21.00 1.98 33.92
N MET A 79 -22.31 2.05 34.14
CA MET A 79 -22.94 2.18 35.46
C MET A 79 -22.70 0.94 36.31
N LEU A 80 -22.91 -0.25 35.76
CA LEU A 80 -22.65 -1.53 36.43
C LEU A 80 -21.18 -1.64 36.87
N LYS A 81 -20.26 -1.16 36.04
CA LYS A 81 -18.83 -1.11 36.38
C LYS A 81 -18.45 0.00 37.38
N GLY A 82 -19.36 0.94 37.69
CA GLY A 82 -19.10 2.04 38.60
C GLY A 82 -18.13 3.10 38.06
N ARG A 83 -18.14 3.37 36.74
CA ARG A 83 -17.28 4.43 36.17
C ARG A 83 -17.75 5.81 36.65
N LYS A 84 -16.83 6.62 37.18
CA LYS A 84 -17.10 8.01 37.63
C LYS A 84 -17.71 8.88 36.52
N SER A 85 -17.28 8.69 35.26
CA SER A 85 -17.82 9.39 34.09
C SER A 85 -18.43 8.41 33.10
N LEU A 86 -19.71 8.62 32.78
CA LEU A 86 -20.47 7.75 31.87
C LEU A 86 -20.37 8.18 30.40
N CYS A 87 -20.20 9.46 30.12
CA CYS A 87 -19.95 9.98 28.77
C CYS A 87 -18.94 11.14 28.81
N HIS A 88 -18.65 11.72 27.62
CA HIS A 88 -17.83 12.91 27.46
C HIS A 88 -18.60 14.20 27.68
#